data_AF-A0AA38MV62-F1
#
_entry.id   AF-A0AA38MV62-F1
#
_cell.length_a   1.000
_cell.length_b   1.000
_cell.length_c   1.000
_cell.angle_alpha   90.00
_cell.angle_beta   90.00
_cell.angle_gamma   90.00
#
_symmetry.space_group_name_H-M   'P 1'
#
loop_
_entity.id
_entity.type
_entity.pdbx_description
1 polymer ?
#
loop_
_entity_poly.entity_id
_entity_poly.type
_entity_poly.pdbx_seq_one_letter_code
_entity_poly.pdbx_strand_id
1 'polypeptide(L)'
;MNYIYATSSFCLFFHALDFLAITDTYAELRLVGQMKSPLSMPFLSRFWWSWKLILTPRGIGWTHEPTNVIPPRPKSQSRISFIISQLPSTIILIFVADAANLLLRSHPGFLPGGPSIAEVGPLMRYMNVLLFASSSFYALQLQYKLFSISVTAIGLSHPEHWPDLMGFWSDAYTIRRLWGRTWHQLMRRWVSAAVRRLFSATSKLLGRWKSGFFLSQAVAIMIEDGVIALGKRAGVRDGTFIRSLGYLWTASWFAFCLPIWIDPYFHDGMATSKLFSPIGGLWKGDWTVNTQITTGSLQPHTNKDSISRLEES
;
A
#
# COMPACT_ATOMS: atom_id res chain seq x y z
N MET A 1 16.08 -1.44 4.45
CA MET A 1 14.82 -2.02 4.96
C MET A 1 13.95 -2.39 3.77
N ASN A 2 13.42 -3.61 3.70
CA ASN A 2 12.60 -4.08 2.59
C ASN A 2 11.27 -3.31 2.51
N TYR A 3 10.86 -2.85 1.32
CA TYR A 3 9.64 -2.06 1.07
C TYR A 3 8.39 -2.65 1.73
N ILE A 4 8.26 -3.97 1.70
CA ILE A 4 7.11 -4.68 2.26
C ILE A 4 7.06 -4.50 3.79
N TYR A 5 8.18 -4.75 4.48
CA TYR A 5 8.27 -4.55 5.93
C TYR A 5 8.20 -3.07 6.31
N ALA A 6 8.75 -2.18 5.47
CA ALA A 6 8.64 -0.74 5.63
C ALA A 6 7.19 -0.28 5.56
N THR A 7 6.41 -0.78 4.58
CA THR A 7 4.99 -0.42 4.41
C THR A 7 4.14 -0.92 5.57
N SER A 8 4.35 -2.16 6.03
CA SER A 8 3.65 -2.70 7.21
C SER A 8 4.01 -1.94 8.48
N SER A 9 5.29 -1.64 8.69
CA SER A 9 5.76 -0.88 9.87
C SER A 9 5.26 0.56 9.86
N PHE A 10 5.23 1.18 8.68
CA PHE A 10 4.65 2.51 8.47
C PHE A 10 3.16 2.51 8.83
N CYS A 11 2.38 1.55 8.33
CA CYS A 11 0.96 1.46 8.68
C CYS A 11 0.77 1.28 10.20
N LEU A 12 1.51 0.36 10.83
CA LEU A 12 1.44 0.13 12.27
C LEU A 12 1.79 1.37 13.09
N PHE A 13 2.85 2.09 12.72
CA PHE A 13 3.24 3.32 13.38
C PHE A 13 2.13 4.38 13.35
N PHE A 14 1.54 4.62 12.17
CA PHE A 14 0.48 5.63 12.06
C PHE A 14 -0.84 5.20 12.70
N HIS A 15 -1.14 3.90 12.75
CA HIS A 15 -2.24 3.40 13.57
C HIS A 15 -2.00 3.61 15.07
N ALA A 16 -0.79 3.33 15.55
CA ALA A 16 -0.43 3.60 16.93
C ALA A 16 -0.54 5.10 17.26
N LEU A 17 -0.03 5.97 16.38
CA LEU A 17 -0.15 7.42 16.52
C LEU A 17 -1.63 7.87 16.56
N ASP A 18 -2.47 7.30 15.69
CA ASP A 18 -3.91 7.58 15.70
C ASP A 18 -4.53 7.24 17.05
N PHE A 19 -4.31 6.01 17.53
CA PHE A 19 -4.93 5.52 18.76
C PHE A 19 -4.42 6.19 20.03
N LEU A 20 -3.16 6.64 20.03
CA LEU A 20 -2.52 7.22 21.21
C LEU A 20 -2.63 8.74 21.28
N ALA A 21 -2.65 9.43 20.13
CA ALA A 21 -2.52 10.89 20.09
C ALA A 21 -3.64 11.61 19.31
N ILE A 22 -4.24 10.98 18.29
CA ILE A 22 -5.19 11.66 17.39
C ILE A 22 -6.64 11.33 17.69
N THR A 23 -6.95 10.13 18.17
CA THR A 23 -8.32 9.70 18.47
C THR A 23 -8.44 9.45 19.97
N ASP A 24 -9.53 9.91 20.60
CA ASP A 24 -9.88 9.38 21.92
C ASP A 24 -10.41 7.96 21.74
N THR A 25 -9.50 6.98 21.74
CA THR A 25 -9.76 5.59 21.41
C THR A 25 -10.89 5.00 22.26
N TYR A 26 -10.92 5.34 23.55
CA TYR A 26 -11.90 4.79 24.48
C TYR A 26 -13.21 5.57 24.52
N ALA A 27 -13.27 6.81 24.03
CA ALA A 27 -14.54 7.51 23.84
C ALA A 27 -15.17 7.19 22.48
N GLU A 28 -14.37 7.21 21.40
CA GLU A 28 -14.88 7.26 20.02
C GLU A 28 -15.08 5.87 19.40
N LEU A 29 -14.35 4.84 19.82
CA LEU A 29 -14.32 3.56 19.10
C LEU A 29 -15.13 2.48 19.81
N ARG A 30 -16.02 1.81 19.08
CA ARG A 30 -16.85 0.73 19.61
C ARG A 30 -16.98 -0.40 18.59
N LEU A 31 -16.96 -1.64 19.06
CA LEU A 31 -17.43 -2.78 18.28
C LEU A 31 -18.92 -2.62 17.99
N VAL A 32 -19.41 -3.16 16.87
CA VAL A 32 -20.84 -3.16 16.57
C VAL A 32 -21.59 -3.88 17.70
N GLY A 33 -22.65 -3.25 18.23
CA GLY A 33 -23.44 -3.77 19.35
C GLY A 33 -22.82 -3.59 20.74
N GLN A 34 -21.63 -2.98 20.86
CA GLN A 34 -21.02 -2.72 22.16
C GLN A 34 -21.64 -1.50 22.84
N MET A 35 -22.37 -1.73 23.93
CA MET A 35 -23.03 -0.67 24.71
C MET A 35 -22.11 -0.08 25.80
N LYS A 36 -21.32 -0.92 26.47
CA LYS A 36 -20.48 -0.49 27.60
C LYS A 36 -19.16 0.11 27.13
N SER A 37 -18.70 1.15 27.82
CA SER A 37 -17.37 1.74 27.58
C SER A 37 -16.26 0.70 27.78
N PRO A 38 -15.24 0.63 26.92
CA PRO A 38 -14.08 -0.22 27.14
C PRO A 38 -13.39 0.05 28.48
N LEU A 39 -13.49 1.28 29.02
CA LEU A 39 -12.90 1.65 30.32
C LEU A 39 -13.57 0.96 31.50
N SER A 40 -14.85 0.60 31.37
CA SER A 40 -15.59 -0.16 32.39
C SER A 40 -15.35 -1.67 32.33
N MET A 41 -14.57 -2.16 31.37
CA MET A 41 -14.29 -3.58 31.21
C MET A 41 -13.11 -4.02 32.08
N PRO A 42 -13.09 -5.27 32.57
CA PRO A 42 -11.90 -5.84 33.21
C PRO A 42 -10.68 -5.79 32.28
N PHE A 43 -9.48 -5.79 32.87
CA PHE A 43 -8.23 -5.65 32.12
C PHE A 43 -8.12 -6.64 30.95
N LEU A 44 -8.42 -7.92 31.17
CA LEU A 44 -8.29 -8.94 30.13
C LEU A 44 -9.27 -8.71 28.96
N SER A 45 -10.51 -8.30 29.25
CA SER A 45 -11.49 -7.94 28.23
C SER A 45 -11.05 -6.71 27.45
N ARG A 46 -10.50 -5.70 28.14
CA ARG A 46 -9.95 -4.49 27.51
C ARG A 46 -8.71 -4.80 26.67
N PHE A 47 -7.85 -5.72 27.11
CA PHE A 47 -6.70 -6.20 26.35
C PHE A 47 -7.15 -6.84 25.03
N TRP A 48 -8.09 -7.78 25.07
CA TRP A 48 -8.62 -8.41 23.86
C TRP A 48 -9.37 -7.43 22.95
N TRP A 49 -10.04 -6.44 23.53
CA TRP A 49 -10.65 -5.35 22.77
C TRP A 49 -9.60 -4.53 22.02
N SER A 50 -8.51 -4.13 22.69
CA SER A 50 -7.39 -3.40 22.07
C SER A 50 -6.69 -4.26 21.02
N TRP A 51 -6.52 -5.56 21.29
CA TRP A 51 -5.96 -6.52 20.35
C TRP A 51 -6.78 -6.59 19.06
N LYS A 52 -8.11 -6.71 19.16
CA LYS A 52 -9.02 -6.66 18.01
C LYS A 52 -8.90 -5.36 17.22
N LEU A 53 -8.72 -4.23 17.91
CA LEU A 53 -8.57 -2.92 17.27
C LEU A 53 -7.28 -2.86 16.44
N ILE A 54 -6.15 -3.32 16.99
CA ILE A 54 -4.85 -3.35 16.30
C ILE A 54 -4.89 -4.29 15.09
N LEU A 55 -5.53 -5.46 15.23
CA LEU A 55 -5.65 -6.44 14.15
C LEU A 55 -6.64 -6.04 13.04
N THR A 56 -7.42 -4.98 13.25
CA THR A 56 -8.45 -4.56 12.32
C THR A 56 -8.25 -3.10 11.88
N PRO A 57 -7.16 -2.79 11.16
CA PRO A 57 -6.85 -1.42 10.74
C PRO A 57 -7.94 -0.78 9.87
N ARG A 58 -8.78 -1.60 9.21
CA ARG A 58 -9.93 -1.17 8.39
C ARG A 58 -11.24 -1.00 9.17
N GLY A 59 -11.27 -1.33 10.46
CA GLY A 59 -12.47 -1.24 11.30
C GLY A 59 -13.57 -2.26 10.98
N ILE A 60 -13.26 -3.41 10.39
CA ILE A 60 -14.23 -4.49 10.13
C ILE A 60 -14.84 -5.01 11.45
N GLY A 61 -16.17 -4.98 11.58
CA GLY A 61 -16.89 -5.31 12.81
C GLY A 61 -16.93 -4.17 13.84
N TRP A 62 -16.50 -2.96 13.46
CA TRP A 62 -16.55 -1.76 14.29
C TRP A 62 -17.63 -0.80 13.79
N THR A 63 -18.13 0.05 14.69
CA THR A 63 -19.14 1.09 14.38
C THR A 63 -18.71 2.08 13.29
N HIS A 64 -17.40 2.22 13.05
CA HIS A 64 -16.81 3.08 12.03
C HIS A 64 -16.38 2.32 10.76
N GLU A 65 -16.88 1.11 10.56
CA GLU A 65 -16.58 0.31 9.37
C GLU A 65 -17.00 1.05 8.08
N PRO A 66 -16.13 1.14 7.07
CA PRO A 66 -16.45 1.81 5.81
C PRO A 66 -17.26 0.89 4.87
N THR A 67 -18.48 0.51 5.28
CA THR A 67 -19.33 -0.49 4.60
C THR A 67 -19.60 -0.21 3.12
N ASN A 68 -19.68 1.06 2.72
CA ASN A 68 -20.00 1.47 1.34
C ASN A 68 -18.87 1.29 0.32
N VAL A 69 -17.68 0.90 0.76
CA VAL A 69 -16.49 0.85 -0.12
C VAL A 69 -15.65 -0.42 0.04
N ILE A 70 -15.92 -1.23 1.05
CA ILE A 70 -15.18 -2.49 1.22
C ILE A 70 -15.67 -3.52 0.20
N PRO A 71 -14.78 -4.42 -0.26
CA PRO A 71 -15.20 -5.56 -1.04
C PRO A 71 -16.21 -6.44 -0.28
N PRO A 72 -17.02 -7.24 -0.98
CA PRO A 72 -17.95 -8.18 -0.36
C PRO A 72 -17.26 -9.08 0.67
N ARG A 73 -17.97 -9.36 1.76
CA ARG A 73 -17.47 -10.28 2.79
C ARG A 73 -17.47 -11.72 2.28
N PRO A 74 -16.54 -12.56 2.74
CA PRO A 74 -16.63 -14.00 2.52
C PRO A 74 -17.95 -14.52 3.06
N LYS A 75 -18.53 -15.50 2.35
CA LYS A 75 -19.71 -16.21 2.84
C LYS A 75 -19.39 -16.90 4.17
N SER A 76 -20.38 -16.96 5.06
CA SER A 76 -20.28 -17.70 6.33
C SER A 76 -19.90 -19.15 6.06
N GLN A 77 -18.80 -19.59 6.65
CA GLN A 77 -18.24 -20.92 6.44
C GLN A 77 -17.35 -21.33 7.63
N SER A 78 -17.00 -22.62 7.73
CA SER A 78 -16.10 -23.09 8.77
C SER A 78 -14.67 -22.54 8.58
N ARG A 79 -13.88 -22.47 9.66
CA ARG A 79 -12.47 -22.04 9.61
C ARG A 79 -11.64 -22.87 8.61
N ILE A 80 -11.84 -24.19 8.62
CA ILE A 80 -11.14 -25.11 7.71
C ILE A 80 -11.56 -24.87 6.27
N SER A 81 -12.87 -24.73 5.98
CA SER A 81 -13.37 -24.42 4.64
C SER A 81 -12.81 -23.11 4.13
N PHE A 82 -12.76 -22.08 4.98
CA PHE A 82 -12.18 -20.79 4.63
C PHE A 82 -10.71 -20.95 4.24
N ILE A 83 -9.89 -21.62 5.07
CA ILE A 83 -8.47 -21.84 4.80
C ILE A 83 -8.28 -22.55 3.47
N ILE A 84 -8.98 -23.68 3.26
CA ILE A 84 -8.90 -24.45 2.00
C ILE A 84 -9.30 -23.56 0.81
N SER A 85 -10.36 -22.76 0.94
CA SER A 85 -10.81 -21.85 -0.13
C SER A 85 -9.78 -20.77 -0.50
N GLN A 86 -8.90 -20.39 0.44
CA GLN A 86 -7.87 -19.38 0.18
C GLN A 86 -6.65 -19.96 -0.56
N LEU A 87 -6.34 -21.25 -0.40
CA LEU A 87 -5.09 -21.85 -0.89
C LEU A 87 -4.85 -21.66 -2.40
N PRO A 88 -5.79 -21.95 -3.32
CA PRO A 88 -5.52 -21.84 -4.75
C PRO A 88 -5.14 -20.40 -5.14
N SER A 89 -5.92 -19.44 -4.66
CA SER A 89 -5.67 -18.02 -4.93
C SER A 89 -4.39 -17.50 -4.26
N THR A 90 -4.00 -18.08 -3.12
CA THR A 90 -2.76 -17.73 -2.42
C THR A 90 -1.55 -18.24 -3.19
N ILE A 91 -1.59 -19.48 -3.70
CA ILE A 91 -0.54 -20.05 -4.55
C ILE A 91 -0.37 -19.19 -5.80
N ILE A 92 -1.46 -18.84 -6.49
CA ILE A 92 -1.41 -17.95 -7.66
C ILE A 92 -0.78 -16.60 -7.29
N LEU A 93 -1.19 -16.00 -6.16
CA LEU A 93 -0.64 -14.72 -5.71
C LEU A 93 0.84 -14.78 -5.35
N ILE A 94 1.33 -15.92 -4.84
CA ILE A 94 2.77 -16.12 -4.60
C ILE A 94 3.54 -15.97 -5.91
N PHE A 95 3.13 -16.69 -6.96
CA PHE A 95 3.80 -16.62 -8.26
C PHE A 95 3.65 -15.27 -8.94
N VAL A 96 2.46 -14.66 -8.89
CA VAL A 96 2.22 -13.34 -9.49
C VAL A 96 3.00 -12.25 -8.78
N ALA A 97 3.04 -12.25 -7.44
CA ALA A 97 3.81 -11.30 -6.67
C ALA A 97 5.32 -11.46 -6.90
N ASP A 98 5.81 -12.70 -6.98
CA ASP A 98 7.20 -13.01 -7.28
C ASP A 98 7.58 -12.55 -8.70
N ALA A 99 6.76 -12.85 -9.71
CA ALA A 99 6.98 -12.40 -11.08
C ALA A 99 7.01 -10.87 -11.18
N ALA A 100 6.04 -10.19 -10.57
CA ALA A 100 6.01 -8.73 -10.54
C ALA A 100 7.23 -8.13 -9.82
N ASN A 101 7.70 -8.79 -8.76
CA ASN A 101 8.90 -8.36 -8.04
C ASN A 101 10.19 -8.58 -8.84
N LEU A 102 10.32 -9.71 -9.53
CA LEU A 102 11.43 -10.01 -10.43
C LEU A 102 11.51 -8.99 -11.57
N LEU A 103 10.37 -8.68 -12.20
CA LEU A 103 10.29 -7.67 -13.26
C LEU A 103 10.63 -6.26 -12.75
N LEU A 104 10.16 -5.89 -11.56
CA LEU A 104 10.52 -4.61 -10.93
C LEU A 104 12.04 -4.53 -10.70
N ARG A 105 12.64 -5.59 -10.15
CA ARG A 105 14.06 -5.63 -9.78
C ARG A 105 15.01 -5.78 -10.97
N SER A 106 14.55 -6.31 -12.10
CA SER A 106 15.34 -6.38 -13.32
C SER A 106 15.31 -5.08 -14.12
N HIS A 107 14.41 -4.15 -13.78
CA HIS A 107 14.25 -2.91 -14.52
C HIS A 107 15.23 -1.83 -14.03
N PRO A 108 16.04 -1.21 -14.92
CA PRO A 108 17.05 -0.23 -14.54
C PRO A 108 16.57 0.94 -13.65
N GLY A 109 15.35 1.45 -13.85
CA GLY A 109 14.84 2.58 -13.07
C GLY A 109 14.62 2.29 -11.58
N PHE A 110 14.53 1.01 -11.19
CA PHE A 110 14.34 0.61 -9.79
C PHE A 110 15.63 0.09 -9.15
N LEU A 111 16.76 0.16 -9.86
CA LEU A 111 18.06 -0.22 -9.34
C LEU A 111 18.68 0.93 -8.53
N PRO A 112 19.51 0.63 -7.51
CA PRO A 112 20.27 1.65 -6.80
C PRO A 112 21.17 2.42 -7.76
N GLY A 113 21.09 3.75 -7.73
CA GLY A 113 21.85 4.60 -8.67
C GLY A 113 21.48 4.43 -10.14
N GLY A 114 20.36 3.77 -10.46
CA GLY A 114 19.83 3.66 -11.82
C GLY A 114 19.34 5.00 -12.38
N PRO A 115 18.88 5.04 -13.65
CA PRO A 115 18.25 6.24 -14.19
C PRO A 115 16.96 6.59 -13.42
N SER A 116 16.62 7.88 -13.36
CA SER A 116 15.36 8.32 -12.75
C SER A 116 14.15 7.63 -13.40
N ILE A 117 13.16 7.26 -12.59
CA ILE A 117 11.91 6.65 -13.04
C ILE A 117 11.02 7.71 -13.72
N ALA A 118 11.26 9.00 -13.43
CA ALA A 118 10.53 10.15 -13.96
C ALA A 118 11.12 10.70 -15.27
N GLU A 119 12.45 10.68 -15.42
CA GLU A 119 13.20 11.28 -16.53
C GLU A 119 13.37 10.31 -17.72
N VAL A 120 12.27 9.65 -18.08
CA VAL A 120 12.21 8.73 -19.23
C VAL A 120 11.07 9.12 -20.17
N GLY A 121 11.09 8.56 -21.39
CA GLY A 121 10.01 8.77 -22.35
C GLY A 121 8.63 8.39 -21.78
N PRO A 122 7.52 9.01 -22.25
CA PRO A 122 6.20 8.84 -21.64
C PRO A 122 5.77 7.37 -21.47
N LEU A 123 5.96 6.55 -22.50
CA LEU A 123 5.60 5.13 -22.46
C LEU A 123 6.30 4.39 -21.32
N MET A 124 7.61 4.56 -21.18
CA MET A 124 8.39 3.94 -20.11
C MET A 124 7.95 4.43 -18.72
N ARG A 125 7.56 5.70 -18.61
CA ARG A 125 7.04 6.26 -17.36
C ARG A 125 5.72 5.58 -16.95
N TYR A 126 4.80 5.35 -17.88
CA TYR A 126 3.58 4.57 -17.61
C TYR A 126 3.91 3.14 -17.21
N MET A 127 4.83 2.48 -17.93
CA MET A 127 5.24 1.12 -17.62
C MET A 127 5.83 1.02 -16.21
N ASN A 128 6.75 1.92 -15.84
CA ASN A 128 7.34 1.98 -14.51
C ASN A 128 6.27 2.11 -13.41
N VAL A 129 5.31 3.00 -13.60
CA VAL A 129 4.21 3.16 -12.65
C VAL A 129 3.36 1.88 -12.54
N LEU A 130 3.05 1.23 -13.66
CA LEU A 130 2.31 -0.03 -13.65
C LEU A 130 3.10 -1.17 -12.99
N LEU A 131 4.41 -1.26 -13.23
CA LEU A 131 5.31 -2.23 -12.61
C LEU A 131 5.34 -2.05 -11.09
N PHE A 132 5.57 -0.83 -10.61
CA PHE A 132 5.56 -0.53 -9.18
C PHE A 132 4.20 -0.78 -8.54
N ALA A 133 3.12 -0.31 -9.18
CA ALA A 133 1.77 -0.44 -8.65
C ALA A 133 1.35 -1.91 -8.58
N SER A 134 1.58 -2.70 -9.63
CA SER A 134 1.25 -4.13 -9.64
C SER A 134 2.08 -4.92 -8.62
N SER A 135 3.39 -4.67 -8.54
CA SER A 135 4.25 -5.32 -7.54
C SER A 135 3.77 -5.03 -6.11
N SER A 136 3.48 -3.76 -5.80
CA SER A 136 2.94 -3.34 -4.50
C SER A 136 1.57 -3.97 -4.22
N PHE A 137 0.67 -3.96 -5.21
CA PHE A 137 -0.69 -4.48 -5.09
C PHE A 137 -0.69 -5.97 -4.73
N TYR A 138 0.03 -6.79 -5.48
CA TYR A 138 0.05 -8.24 -5.26
C TYR A 138 0.83 -8.62 -4.00
N ALA A 139 1.90 -7.90 -3.66
CA ALA A 139 2.64 -8.12 -2.42
C ALA A 139 1.75 -7.90 -1.18
N LEU A 140 1.04 -6.76 -1.12
CA LEU A 140 0.14 -6.44 -0.01
C LEU A 140 -1.04 -7.42 0.09
N GLN A 141 -1.63 -7.79 -1.05
CA GLN A 141 -2.71 -8.78 -1.10
C GLN A 141 -2.24 -10.15 -0.60
N LEU A 142 -1.04 -10.59 -0.98
CA LEU A 142 -0.45 -11.84 -0.52
C LEU A 142 -0.23 -11.84 1.00
N GLN A 143 0.38 -10.78 1.54
CA GLN A 143 0.58 -10.65 2.98
C GLN A 143 -0.74 -10.69 3.74
N TYR A 144 -1.74 -9.98 3.25
CA TYR A 144 -3.06 -9.96 3.87
C TYR A 144 -3.70 -11.35 3.88
N LYS A 145 -3.60 -12.10 2.78
CA LYS A 145 -4.12 -13.47 2.72
C LYS A 145 -3.38 -14.41 3.65
N LEU A 146 -2.06 -14.39 3.66
CA LEU A 146 -1.26 -15.18 4.60
C LEU A 146 -1.62 -14.85 6.06
N PHE A 147 -1.81 -13.56 6.36
CA PHE A 147 -2.22 -13.13 7.69
C PHE A 147 -3.63 -13.62 8.05
N SER A 148 -4.58 -13.54 7.10
CA SER A 148 -5.95 -14.02 7.29
C SER A 148 -6.01 -15.53 7.57
N ILE A 149 -5.21 -16.32 6.86
CA ILE A 149 -5.10 -17.76 7.03
C ILE A 149 -4.55 -18.06 8.42
N SER A 150 -3.42 -17.44 8.78
CA SER A 150 -2.74 -17.66 10.05
C SER A 150 -3.63 -17.33 11.26
N VAL A 151 -4.24 -16.15 11.28
CA VAL A 151 -5.09 -15.69 12.40
C VAL A 151 -6.38 -16.51 12.51
N THR A 152 -6.94 -16.95 11.37
CA THR A 152 -8.13 -17.81 11.36
C THR A 152 -7.80 -19.24 11.80
N ALA A 153 -6.64 -19.78 11.41
CA ALA A 153 -6.19 -21.12 11.80
C ALA A 153 -6.05 -21.26 13.32
N ILE A 154 -5.45 -20.26 13.99
CA ILE A 154 -5.32 -20.23 15.44
C ILE A 154 -6.62 -19.84 16.18
N GLY A 155 -7.69 -19.50 15.45
CA GLY A 155 -9.00 -19.20 16.03
C GLY A 155 -9.17 -17.80 16.62
N LEU A 156 -8.29 -16.85 16.27
CA LEU A 156 -8.39 -15.47 16.77
C LEU A 156 -9.36 -14.58 15.96
N SER A 157 -9.77 -15.01 14.77
CA SER A 157 -10.75 -14.31 13.95
C SER A 157 -11.63 -15.26 13.13
N HIS A 158 -12.80 -14.79 12.75
CA HIS A 158 -13.76 -15.51 11.91
C HIS A 158 -13.60 -15.17 10.43
N PRO A 159 -13.92 -16.10 9.51
CA PRO A 159 -13.86 -15.87 8.06
C PRO A 159 -14.54 -14.58 7.58
N GLU A 160 -15.68 -14.20 8.17
CA GLU A 160 -16.46 -13.03 7.73
C GLU A 160 -15.78 -11.68 8.02
N HIS A 161 -14.70 -11.70 8.81
CA HIS A 161 -13.89 -10.52 9.13
C HIS A 161 -12.80 -10.23 8.09
N TRP A 162 -12.67 -11.07 7.06
CA TRP A 162 -11.61 -10.98 6.05
C TRP A 162 -12.14 -10.70 4.64
N PRO A 163 -12.84 -9.57 4.40
CA PRO A 163 -13.09 -9.12 3.03
C PRO A 163 -11.76 -8.87 2.32
N ASP A 164 -11.72 -8.99 1.00
CA ASP A 164 -10.49 -8.78 0.23
C ASP A 164 -9.84 -7.43 0.54
N LEU A 165 -8.50 -7.39 0.58
CA LEU A 165 -7.76 -6.17 0.88
C LEU A 165 -7.88 -5.15 -0.25
N MET A 166 -7.68 -5.64 -1.47
CA MET A 166 -7.81 -4.89 -2.70
C MET A 166 -9.17 -5.12 -3.35
N GLY A 167 -9.61 -4.17 -4.17
CA GLY A 167 -10.76 -4.33 -5.05
C GLY A 167 -10.37 -4.59 -6.50
N PHE A 168 -11.31 -4.38 -7.41
CA PHE A 168 -11.13 -4.66 -8.83
C PHE A 168 -10.47 -3.48 -9.56
N TRP A 169 -9.55 -3.79 -10.48
CA TRP A 169 -8.98 -2.80 -11.40
C TRP A 169 -10.02 -2.16 -12.31
N SER A 170 -11.14 -2.86 -12.57
CA SER A 170 -12.27 -2.35 -13.37
C SER A 170 -12.98 -1.15 -12.73
N ASP A 171 -12.73 -0.85 -11.46
CA ASP A 171 -13.23 0.32 -10.76
C ASP A 171 -12.24 1.50 -10.76
N ALA A 172 -11.00 1.32 -11.21
CA ALA A 172 -9.90 2.28 -11.03
C ALA A 172 -9.87 3.45 -12.02
N TYR A 173 -10.99 3.77 -12.69
CA TYR A 173 -11.07 4.82 -13.71
C TYR A 173 -11.21 6.25 -13.15
N THR A 174 -11.03 6.44 -11.85
CA THR A 174 -10.93 7.77 -11.22
C THR A 174 -9.98 7.64 -10.03
N ILE A 175 -9.29 8.71 -9.65
CA ILE A 175 -8.39 8.75 -8.49
C ILE A 175 -9.20 8.44 -7.22
N ARG A 176 -10.41 8.99 -7.09
CA ARG A 176 -11.31 8.70 -5.96
C ARG A 176 -11.67 7.22 -5.87
N ARG A 177 -12.00 6.56 -6.98
CA ARG A 177 -12.33 5.12 -6.97
C ARG A 177 -11.10 4.24 -6.79
N LEU A 178 -9.96 4.61 -7.36
CA LEU A 178 -8.71 3.89 -7.15
C LEU A 178 -8.41 3.81 -5.65
N TRP A 179 -8.29 4.95 -4.95
CA TRP A 179 -8.01 4.95 -3.51
C TRP A 179 -9.18 4.44 -2.66
N GLY A 180 -10.41 4.66 -3.13
CA GLY A 180 -11.62 4.35 -2.38
C GLY A 180 -12.07 2.89 -2.47
N ARG A 181 -11.84 2.22 -3.60
CA ARG A 181 -12.44 0.91 -3.93
C ARG A 181 -11.43 -0.12 -4.44
N THR A 182 -10.38 0.30 -5.13
CA THR A 182 -9.42 -0.64 -5.73
C THR A 182 -8.18 -0.87 -4.86
N TRP A 183 -7.57 0.21 -4.37
CA TRP A 183 -6.36 0.16 -3.56
C TRP A 183 -6.68 -0.11 -2.07
N HIS A 184 -5.70 -0.59 -1.32
CA HIS A 184 -5.90 -0.96 0.08
C HIS A 184 -6.35 0.24 0.93
N GLN A 185 -7.32 0.00 1.84
CA GLN A 185 -7.88 1.04 2.71
C GLN A 185 -7.20 1.13 4.09
N LEU A 186 -6.05 0.47 4.27
CA LEU A 186 -5.33 0.43 5.55
C LEU A 186 -5.06 1.84 6.10
N MET A 187 -4.78 2.81 5.24
CA MET A 187 -4.43 4.18 5.64
C MET A 187 -5.64 5.08 5.89
N ARG A 188 -6.84 4.66 5.48
CA ARG A 188 -8.02 5.53 5.42
C ARG A 188 -8.35 6.18 6.76
N ARG A 189 -8.30 5.39 7.83
CA ARG A 189 -8.74 5.80 9.16
C ARG A 189 -7.89 6.92 9.73
N TRP A 190 -6.59 6.69 9.88
CA TRP A 190 -5.70 7.64 10.52
C TRP A 190 -5.49 8.88 9.65
N VAL A 191 -5.50 8.76 8.31
CA VAL A 191 -5.51 9.93 7.42
C VAL A 191 -6.77 10.76 7.66
N SER A 192 -7.95 10.13 7.71
CA SER A 192 -9.22 10.85 7.94
C SER A 192 -9.28 11.50 9.32
N ALA A 193 -8.78 10.82 10.36
CA ALA A 193 -8.73 11.35 11.72
C ALA A 193 -7.78 12.55 11.81
N ALA A 194 -6.57 12.41 11.26
CA ALA A 194 -5.59 13.50 11.18
C ALA A 194 -6.17 14.70 10.44
N VAL A 195 -6.77 14.49 9.26
CA VAL A 195 -7.36 15.55 8.44
C VAL A 195 -8.49 16.26 9.19
N ARG A 196 -9.42 15.55 9.84
CA ARG A 196 -10.49 16.17 10.65
C ARG A 196 -9.92 17.06 11.76
N ARG A 197 -8.90 16.57 12.48
CA ARG A 197 -8.25 17.32 13.56
C ARG A 197 -7.42 18.50 13.05
N LEU A 198 -6.76 18.35 11.90
CA LEU A 198 -6.05 19.42 11.19
C LEU A 198 -7.02 20.52 10.71
N PHE A 199 -8.20 20.16 10.21
CA PHE A 199 -9.22 21.16 9.84
C PHE A 199 -9.75 21.92 11.06
N SER A 200 -9.77 21.30 12.25
CA SER A 200 -10.11 21.99 13.50
C SER A 200 -8.95 22.83 14.08
N ALA A 201 -7.71 22.60 13.65
CA ALA A 201 -6.52 23.27 14.16
C ALA A 201 -5.81 24.04 13.02
N THR A 202 -6.15 25.34 12.88
CA THR A 202 -5.74 26.21 11.77
C THR A 202 -4.24 26.17 11.40
N SER A 203 -3.99 26.07 10.09
CA SER A 203 -2.86 26.52 9.23
C SER A 203 -1.38 26.28 9.59
N LYS A 204 -0.97 26.11 10.85
CA LYS A 204 0.46 26.02 11.21
C LYS A 204 1.08 24.64 11.04
N LEU A 205 0.29 23.57 11.01
CA LEU A 205 0.78 22.20 10.87
C LEU A 205 0.98 21.74 9.43
N LEU A 206 0.26 22.33 8.45
CA LEU A 206 0.39 21.93 7.03
C LEU A 206 1.80 22.13 6.48
N GLY A 207 2.55 23.12 6.97
CA GLY A 207 3.90 23.44 6.48
C GLY A 207 5.02 22.45 6.87
N ARG A 208 4.74 21.44 7.70
CA ARG A 208 5.75 20.48 8.20
C ARG A 208 5.61 19.05 7.66
N TRP A 209 4.64 18.77 6.79
CA TRP A 209 4.44 17.42 6.23
C TRP A 209 5.23 17.26 4.93
N LYS A 210 6.28 16.43 4.98
CA LYS A 210 7.13 16.10 3.81
C LYS A 210 6.52 15.12 2.81
N SER A 211 5.22 14.78 2.91
CA SER A 211 4.56 13.84 1.99
C SER A 211 3.60 14.53 1.03
N GLY A 212 4.13 15.47 0.22
CA GLY A 212 3.37 16.20 -0.79
C GLY A 212 2.55 15.30 -1.74
N PHE A 213 2.99 14.06 -1.95
CA PHE A 213 2.28 13.04 -2.73
C PHE A 213 0.87 12.74 -2.21
N PHE A 214 0.67 12.53 -0.89
CA PHE A 214 -0.65 12.18 -0.38
C PHE A 214 -1.59 13.38 -0.34
N LEU A 215 -1.05 14.59 -0.10
CA LEU A 215 -1.84 15.81 -0.15
C LEU A 215 -2.28 16.13 -1.59
N SER A 216 -1.41 15.91 -2.59
CA SER A 216 -1.76 16.12 -3.99
C SER A 216 -2.91 15.21 -4.46
N GLN A 217 -3.06 14.01 -3.88
CA GLN A 217 -4.21 13.14 -4.18
C GLN A 217 -5.54 13.80 -3.82
N ALA A 218 -5.62 14.48 -2.66
CA ALA A 218 -6.84 15.16 -2.24
C ALA A 218 -7.20 16.31 -3.20
N VAL A 219 -6.21 17.09 -3.63
CA VAL A 219 -6.39 18.16 -4.62
C VAL A 219 -6.88 17.59 -5.95
N ALA A 220 -6.26 16.50 -6.43
CA ALA A 220 -6.66 15.87 -7.67
C ALA A 220 -8.08 15.29 -7.62
N ILE A 221 -8.48 14.69 -6.49
CA ILE A 221 -9.85 14.22 -6.26
C ILE A 221 -10.83 15.38 -6.29
N MET A 222 -10.52 16.53 -5.68
CA MET A 222 -11.39 17.71 -5.71
C MET A 222 -11.60 18.23 -7.14
N ILE A 223 -10.52 18.31 -7.93
CA ILE A 223 -10.59 18.73 -9.34
C ILE A 223 -11.40 17.72 -10.15
N GLU A 224 -11.10 16.42 -10.00
CA GLU A 224 -11.79 15.31 -10.65
C GLU A 224 -13.29 15.33 -10.35
N ASP A 225 -13.69 15.48 -9.08
CA ASP A 225 -15.10 15.57 -8.70
C ASP A 225 -15.79 16.80 -9.29
N GLY A 226 -15.09 17.94 -9.35
CA GLY A 226 -15.58 19.16 -9.99
C GLY A 226 -15.86 18.94 -11.49
N VAL A 227 -14.90 18.35 -12.21
CA VAL A 227 -15.05 18.01 -13.64
C VAL A 227 -16.19 17.01 -13.85
N ILE A 228 -16.28 15.97 -13.02
CA ILE A 228 -17.37 14.98 -13.09
C ILE A 228 -18.73 15.64 -12.82
N ALA A 229 -18.82 16.54 -11.84
CA ALA A 229 -20.05 17.25 -11.51
C ALA A 229 -20.50 18.16 -12.67
N LEU A 230 -19.58 18.90 -13.29
CA LEU A 230 -19.86 19.72 -14.46
C LEU A 230 -20.29 18.86 -15.66
N GLY A 231 -19.61 17.75 -15.92
CA GLY A 231 -19.98 16.81 -16.98
C GLY A 231 -21.39 16.25 -16.79
N LYS A 232 -21.74 15.83 -15.57
CA LYS A 232 -23.10 15.38 -15.24
C LYS A 232 -24.14 16.46 -15.45
N ARG A 233 -23.85 17.71 -15.07
CA ARG A 233 -24.74 18.87 -15.31
C ARG A 233 -24.91 19.17 -16.80
N ALA A 234 -23.87 18.94 -17.60
CA ALA A 234 -23.90 19.07 -19.06
C ALA A 234 -24.54 17.85 -19.77
N GLY A 235 -25.07 16.87 -19.04
CA GLY A 235 -25.75 15.71 -19.61
C GLY A 235 -24.84 14.55 -20.04
N VAL A 236 -23.54 14.59 -19.69
CA VAL A 236 -22.62 13.48 -19.94
C VAL A 236 -23.07 12.25 -19.15
N ARG A 237 -23.36 11.16 -19.87
CA ARG A 237 -23.76 9.87 -19.27
C ARG A 237 -22.55 9.00 -19.00
N ASP A 238 -22.63 8.18 -17.96
CA ASP A 238 -21.63 7.13 -17.73
C ASP A 238 -21.67 6.11 -18.89
N GLY A 239 -20.49 5.62 -19.28
CA GLY A 239 -20.34 4.72 -20.41
C GLY A 239 -18.87 4.34 -20.63
N THR A 240 -18.62 3.35 -21.47
CA THR A 240 -17.27 2.81 -21.70
C THR A 240 -16.28 3.89 -22.11
N PHE A 241 -16.68 4.80 -23.01
CA PHE A 241 -15.83 5.89 -23.47
C PHE A 241 -15.39 6.82 -22.32
N ILE A 242 -16.33 7.27 -21.48
CA ILE A 242 -16.04 8.13 -20.33
C ILE A 242 -15.13 7.41 -19.32
N ARG A 243 -15.35 6.11 -19.09
CA ARG A 243 -14.49 5.30 -18.23
C ARG A 243 -13.07 5.15 -18.81
N SER A 244 -12.92 4.99 -20.12
CA SER A 244 -11.61 4.97 -20.79
C SER A 244 -10.86 6.28 -20.61
N LEU A 245 -11.53 7.43 -20.74
CA LEU A 245 -10.93 8.73 -20.41
C LEU A 245 -10.52 8.81 -18.94
N GLY A 246 -11.34 8.29 -18.05
CA GLY A 246 -11.04 8.20 -16.62
C GLY A 246 -9.81 7.34 -16.30
N TYR A 247 -9.63 6.20 -16.98
CA TYR A 247 -8.41 5.39 -16.88
C TYR A 247 -7.18 6.15 -17.37
N LEU A 248 -7.28 6.81 -18.51
CA LEU A 248 -6.18 7.62 -19.05
C LEU A 248 -5.81 8.74 -18.07
N TRP A 249 -6.81 9.46 -17.55
CA TRP A 249 -6.61 10.48 -16.51
C TRP A 249 -5.91 9.92 -15.28
N THR A 250 -6.42 8.81 -14.73
CA THR A 250 -5.86 8.20 -13.52
C THR A 250 -4.42 7.75 -13.77
N ALA A 251 -4.17 7.03 -14.87
CA ALA A 251 -2.82 6.59 -15.22
C ALA A 251 -1.87 7.77 -15.43
N SER A 252 -2.32 8.84 -16.09
CA SER A 252 -1.52 10.04 -16.34
C SER A 252 -1.16 10.77 -15.04
N TRP A 253 -2.12 10.88 -14.12
CA TRP A 253 -1.91 11.49 -12.81
C TRP A 253 -0.82 10.76 -12.02
N PHE A 254 -0.88 9.43 -11.97
CA PHE A 254 0.14 8.64 -11.30
C PHE A 254 1.46 8.60 -12.04
N ALA A 255 1.46 8.54 -13.38
CA ALA A 255 2.67 8.71 -14.19
C ALA A 255 3.37 10.02 -13.83
N PHE A 256 2.63 11.10 -13.62
CA PHE A 256 3.18 12.39 -13.19
C PHE A 256 3.71 12.36 -11.74
N CYS A 257 2.86 12.06 -10.75
CA CYS A 257 3.20 12.30 -9.35
C CYS A 257 3.93 11.14 -8.64
N LEU A 258 3.75 9.89 -9.09
CA LEU A 258 4.29 8.73 -8.38
C LEU A 258 5.82 8.65 -8.46
N PRO A 259 6.48 8.83 -9.63
CA PRO A 259 7.94 8.84 -9.71
C PRO A 259 8.60 9.86 -8.77
N ILE A 260 8.05 11.08 -8.69
CA ILE A 260 8.55 12.14 -7.79
C ILE A 260 8.59 11.65 -6.33
N TRP A 261 7.63 10.80 -5.93
CA TRP A 261 7.60 10.22 -4.61
C TRP A 261 8.53 9.02 -4.45
N ILE A 262 8.60 8.13 -5.44
CA ILE A 262 9.30 6.83 -5.30
C ILE A 262 10.78 6.85 -5.68
N ASP A 263 11.20 7.72 -6.61
CA ASP A 263 12.58 7.79 -7.13
C ASP A 263 13.64 7.81 -6.02
N PRO A 264 13.56 8.71 -5.01
CA PRO A 264 14.60 8.79 -3.99
C PRO A 264 14.76 7.47 -3.24
N TYR A 265 13.65 6.78 -2.95
CA TYR A 265 13.70 5.53 -2.20
C TYR A 265 14.36 4.40 -2.99
N PHE A 266 14.11 4.30 -4.29
CA PHE A 266 14.74 3.28 -5.13
C PHE A 266 16.20 3.58 -5.42
N HIS A 267 16.54 4.86 -5.62
CA HIS A 267 17.93 5.31 -5.69
C HIS A 267 18.72 4.94 -4.42
N ASP A 268 18.11 5.06 -3.24
CA ASP A 268 18.68 4.68 -1.94
C ASP A 268 18.66 3.15 -1.69
N GLY A 269 18.23 2.36 -2.67
CA GLY A 269 18.31 0.90 -2.64
C GLY A 269 17.15 0.21 -1.91
N MET A 270 15.95 0.78 -1.94
CA MET A 270 14.74 0.13 -1.41
C MET A 270 14.50 -1.30 -1.96
N ALA A 271 14.91 -1.55 -3.21
CA ALA A 271 14.77 -2.85 -3.86
C ALA A 271 15.93 -3.83 -3.61
N THR A 272 16.90 -3.52 -2.72
CA THR A 272 18.14 -4.30 -2.61
C THR A 272 18.06 -5.54 -1.70
N SER A 273 17.05 -5.63 -0.84
CA SER A 273 16.97 -6.69 0.17
C SER A 273 16.77 -8.07 -0.47
N LYS A 274 17.40 -9.11 0.09
CA LYS A 274 17.11 -10.51 -0.29
C LYS A 274 15.63 -10.83 -0.07
N LEU A 275 15.03 -11.49 -1.05
CA LEU A 275 13.65 -11.96 -1.01
C LEU A 275 13.57 -13.42 -1.44
N PHE A 276 12.69 -14.18 -0.80
CA PHE A 276 12.35 -15.52 -1.24
C PHE A 276 11.66 -15.46 -2.61
N SER A 277 12.11 -16.28 -3.57
CA SER A 277 11.60 -16.32 -4.94
C SER A 277 11.37 -17.75 -5.41
N PRO A 278 10.11 -18.22 -5.41
CA PRO A 278 9.75 -19.51 -5.98
C PRO A 278 10.09 -19.65 -7.48
N ILE A 279 9.90 -18.60 -8.29
CA ILE A 279 10.23 -18.62 -9.72
C ILE A 279 11.74 -18.71 -9.90
N GLY A 280 12.52 -17.92 -9.15
CA GLY A 280 13.97 -18.02 -9.15
C GLY A 280 14.47 -19.41 -8.76
N GLY A 281 13.88 -19.99 -7.71
CA GLY A 281 14.20 -21.33 -7.22
C GLY A 281 13.89 -22.43 -8.23
N LEU A 282 12.70 -22.38 -8.85
CA LEU A 282 12.28 -23.38 -9.85
C LEU A 282 13.02 -23.24 -11.18
N TRP A 283 13.35 -22.01 -11.60
CA TRP A 283 14.07 -21.78 -12.85
C TRP A 283 15.56 -22.06 -12.69
N LYS A 284 16.22 -21.41 -11.73
CA LYS A 284 17.69 -21.35 -11.64
C LYS A 284 18.26 -22.03 -10.41
N GLY A 285 17.43 -22.64 -9.56
CA GLY A 285 17.86 -23.17 -8.26
C GLY A 285 18.13 -22.10 -7.20
N ASP A 286 17.93 -20.82 -7.54
CA ASP A 286 18.14 -19.70 -6.62
C ASP A 286 16.84 -19.27 -5.94
N TRP A 287 16.61 -19.81 -4.75
CA TRP A 287 15.45 -19.50 -3.93
C TRP A 287 15.47 -18.09 -3.32
N THR A 288 16.53 -17.31 -3.55
CA THR A 288 16.68 -15.96 -3.01
C THR A 288 17.16 -14.95 -4.05
N VAL A 289 16.32 -13.99 -4.44
CA VAL A 289 16.75 -12.96 -5.41
C VAL A 289 17.73 -11.99 -4.76
N ASN A 290 18.95 -11.97 -5.29
CA ASN A 290 20.04 -11.11 -4.86
C ASN A 290 20.26 -10.01 -5.90
N THR A 291 19.90 -8.77 -5.57
CA THR A 291 20.14 -7.56 -6.39
C THR A 291 21.62 -7.17 -6.48
N GLN A 292 22.54 -8.01 -6.00
CA GLN A 292 23.99 -7.80 -6.08
C GLN A 292 24.59 -8.20 -7.45
N ILE A 293 23.80 -8.81 -8.35
CA ILE A 293 24.29 -9.27 -9.65
C ILE A 293 24.17 -8.14 -10.69
N THR A 294 24.89 -7.02 -10.51
CA THR A 294 25.37 -6.14 -11.63
C THR A 294 26.27 -4.97 -11.22
N THR A 295 26.59 -4.77 -9.93
CA THR A 295 27.57 -3.75 -9.51
C THR A 295 28.97 -4.31 -9.27
N GLY A 296 29.28 -5.49 -9.83
CA GLY A 296 30.62 -6.08 -9.82
C GLY A 296 31.60 -5.52 -10.85
N SER A 297 31.18 -4.57 -11.70
CA SER A 297 32.02 -4.01 -12.77
C SER A 297 32.18 -2.48 -12.73
N LEU A 298 31.62 -1.78 -11.74
CA LEU A 298 31.71 -0.32 -11.64
C LEU A 298 31.93 0.12 -10.18
N GLN A 299 33.01 -0.37 -9.56
CA GLN A 299 33.70 0.43 -8.55
C GLN A 299 34.80 1.20 -9.30
N PRO A 300 34.80 2.54 -9.35
CA PRO A 300 36.02 3.23 -9.70
C PRO A 300 36.99 2.92 -8.57
N HIS A 301 38.09 2.22 -8.88
CA HIS A 301 39.24 2.16 -8.00
C HIS A 301 39.74 3.60 -7.78
N THR A 302 39.20 4.28 -6.77
CA THR A 302 39.87 5.46 -6.21
C THR A 302 41.05 4.93 -5.43
N ASN A 303 42.16 4.74 -6.14
CA ASN A 303 43.47 4.44 -5.57
C ASN A 303 43.91 5.65 -4.74
N LYS A 304 43.53 5.67 -3.46
CA LYS A 304 44.03 6.66 -2.50
C LYS A 304 45.49 6.41 -2.09
N ASP A 305 46.09 5.29 -2.52
CA ASP A 305 47.47 4.92 -2.21
C ASP A 305 48.48 5.34 -3.28
N SER A 306 48.05 5.93 -4.40
CA SER A 306 48.94 6.49 -5.43
C SER A 306 49.24 7.98 -5.28
N ILE A 307 48.54 8.71 -4.40
CA ILE A 307 48.76 10.16 -4.21
C ILE A 307 49.81 10.42 -3.10
N SER A 308 50.02 9.49 -2.17
CA SER A 308 51.04 9.65 -1.10
C SER A 308 52.47 9.29 -1.51
N ARG A 309 52.73 8.87 -2.77
CA ARG A 309 54.08 8.56 -3.27
C ARG A 309 54.65 9.59 -4.25
N LEU A 310 53.95 10.69 -4.49
CA LEU A 310 54.45 11.78 -5.35
C LEU A 310 54.78 13.07 -4.59
N GLU A 311 54.67 13.07 -3.25
CA GLU A 311 55.06 14.19 -2.40
C GLU A 311 56.37 13.94 -1.61
N GLU A 312 57.04 12.80 -1.82
CA GLU A 312 58.33 12.48 -1.16
C GLU A 312 59.48 12.13 -2.14
N SER A 313 59.43 12.59 -3.40
CA SER A 313 60.57 12.48 -4.34
C SER A 313 61.05 13.83 -4.86
#